data_AF-A0A6G8L121-F1
#
_entry.id   AF-A0A6G8L121-F1
#
_cell.length_a   1.000
_cell.length_b   1.000
_cell.length_c   1.000
_cell.angle_alpha   90.00
_cell.angle_beta   90.00
_cell.angle_gamma   90.00
#
_symmetry.space_group_name_H-M   'P 1'
#
loop_
_entity.id
_entity.type
_entity.pdbx_description
1 polymer ?
#
loop_
_entity_poly.entity_id
_entity_poly.type
_entity_poly.pdbx_seq_one_letter_code
_entity_poly.pdbx_strand_id
1 'polypeptide(L)'
;MCAAYHWLQLNSGAALGRAIQPGIPSVHLIVDVTLGTLALAMLPAAIQHDPMEREDSYVGPPSALVAGLVVLCVWMVSVLAAPAGAVVLISIAARLSANWTIPAFCASLLSIIVFQLALAQADASPLFALGAVLLTVTLIAMGSIRGVVLRRQERADLQRQS
;
A
#
# COMPACT_ATOMS: atom_id res chain seq x y z
N MET A 1 14.28 -11.90 12.92
CA MET A 1 13.70 -10.61 12.45
C MET A 1 14.76 -9.65 11.89
N CYS A 2 16.01 -9.61 12.38
CA CYS A 2 17.06 -8.72 11.82
C CYS A 2 17.60 -9.11 10.42
N ALA A 3 17.58 -10.40 10.04
CA ALA A 3 18.15 -10.84 8.76
C ALA A 3 17.34 -10.37 7.53
N ALA A 4 16.01 -10.27 7.64
CA ALA A 4 15.15 -9.85 6.54
C ALA A 4 15.28 -8.34 6.24
N TYR A 5 15.48 -7.52 7.28
CA TYR A 5 15.67 -6.07 7.11
C TYR A 5 17.03 -5.74 6.50
N HIS A 6 18.08 -6.46 6.91
CA HIS A 6 19.41 -6.33 6.34
C HIS A 6 19.44 -6.75 4.86
N TRP A 7 18.67 -7.79 4.49
CA TRP A 7 18.55 -8.25 3.10
C TRP A 7 17.74 -7.29 2.23
N LEU A 8 16.66 -6.70 2.76
CA LEU A 8 15.91 -5.65 2.08
C LEU A 8 16.82 -4.44 1.79
N GLN A 9 17.60 -4.01 2.78
CA GLN A 9 18.51 -2.86 2.68
C GLN A 9 19.71 -3.14 1.75
N LEU A 10 20.25 -4.36 1.74
CA LEU A 10 21.30 -4.80 0.81
C LEU A 10 20.80 -4.87 -0.64
N ASN A 11 19.56 -5.30 -0.87
CA ASN A 11 19.00 -5.38 -2.21
C ASN A 11 18.50 -4.02 -2.72
N SER A 12 18.02 -3.13 -1.83
CA SER A 12 17.79 -1.72 -2.14
C SER A 12 19.09 -0.99 -2.49
N GLY A 13 20.18 -1.27 -1.79
CA GLY A 13 21.51 -0.73 -2.08
C GLY A 13 22.10 -1.27 -3.39
N ALA A 14 21.88 -2.55 -3.72
CA ALA A 14 22.30 -3.14 -4.98
C ALA A 14 21.44 -2.68 -6.18
N ALA A 15 20.16 -2.37 -5.95
CA ALA A 15 19.29 -1.72 -6.93
C ALA A 15 19.71 -0.26 -7.18
N LEU A 16 20.10 0.46 -6.11
CA LEU A 16 20.74 1.78 -6.22
C LEU A 16 22.08 1.72 -6.97
N GLY A 17 22.88 0.68 -6.74
CA GLY A 17 24.16 0.46 -7.43
C GLY A 17 24.02 0.08 -8.91
N ARG A 18 22.98 -0.68 -9.26
CA ARG A 18 22.65 -1.00 -10.66
C ARG A 18 22.01 0.17 -11.43
N ALA A 19 21.47 1.16 -10.73
CA ALA A 19 20.95 2.40 -11.33
C ALA A 19 22.06 3.35 -11.83
N ILE A 20 23.35 3.06 -11.56
CA ILE A 20 24.48 3.90 -11.98
C ILE A 20 25.07 3.34 -13.29
N GLN A 21 24.25 3.29 -14.35
CA GLN A 21 24.74 3.19 -15.74
C GLN A 21 24.53 4.53 -16.44
N PRO A 22 25.46 5.04 -17.27
CA PRO A 22 25.61 6.49 -17.48
C PRO A 22 24.63 7.15 -18.48
N GLY A 23 23.59 6.46 -18.96
CA GLY A 23 22.73 6.97 -20.06
C GLY A 23 21.21 6.90 -19.86
N ILE A 24 20.70 6.00 -19.01
CA ILE A 24 19.26 5.77 -18.75
C ILE A 24 18.77 6.17 -17.32
N PRO A 25 19.59 6.65 -16.35
CA PRO A 25 19.19 6.74 -14.94
C PRO A 25 18.21 7.88 -14.65
N SER A 26 18.26 8.95 -15.46
CA SER A 26 17.47 10.16 -15.25
C SER A 26 15.98 9.92 -15.44
N VAL A 27 15.59 9.10 -16.43
CA VAL A 27 14.17 8.83 -16.72
C VAL A 27 13.53 8.02 -15.60
N HIS A 28 14.21 6.97 -15.11
CA HIS A 28 13.73 6.18 -13.98
C HIS A 28 13.64 7.02 -12.70
N LEU A 29 14.62 7.89 -12.45
CA LEU A 29 14.59 8.80 -11.31
C LEU A 29 13.41 9.79 -11.41
N ILE A 30 13.17 10.40 -12.57
CA ILE A 30 12.06 11.32 -12.79
C ILE A 30 10.71 10.61 -12.62
N VAL A 31 10.58 9.39 -13.14
CA VAL A 31 9.37 8.58 -12.96
C VAL A 31 9.17 8.24 -11.48
N ASP A 32 10.21 7.83 -10.75
CA ASP A 32 10.09 7.50 -9.33
C ASP A 32 9.71 8.72 -8.48
N VAL A 33 10.29 9.89 -8.77
CA VAL A 33 9.96 11.15 -8.09
C VAL A 33 8.53 11.61 -8.43
N THR A 34 8.11 11.52 -9.69
CA THR A 34 6.74 11.93 -10.09
C THR A 34 5.68 11.00 -9.51
N LEU A 35 5.89 9.68 -9.54
CA LEU A 35 5.00 8.70 -8.92
C LEU A 35 4.97 8.83 -7.39
N GLY A 36 6.13 9.03 -6.76
CA GLY A 36 6.24 9.24 -5.32
C GLY A 36 5.53 10.51 -4.85
N THR A 37 5.76 11.63 -5.54
CA THR A 37 5.07 12.91 -5.22
C THR A 37 3.56 12.82 -5.47
N LEU A 38 3.13 12.16 -6.54
CA LEU A 38 1.71 11.89 -6.79
C LEU A 38 1.09 11.05 -5.66
N ALA A 39 1.77 9.99 -5.22
CA ALA A 39 1.31 9.14 -4.14
C ALA A 39 1.17 9.91 -2.82
N LEU A 40 2.15 10.76 -2.49
CA LEU A 40 2.11 11.62 -1.31
C LEU A 40 1.02 12.69 -1.39
N ALA A 41 0.78 13.27 -2.56
CA ALA A 41 -0.27 14.26 -2.76
C ALA A 41 -1.68 13.66 -2.65
N MET A 42 -1.85 12.40 -3.05
CA MET A 42 -3.13 11.68 -2.97
C MET A 42 -3.39 11.05 -1.59
N LEU A 43 -2.34 10.92 -0.75
CA LEU A 43 -2.43 10.28 0.55
C LEU A 43 -3.47 10.93 1.50
N PRO A 44 -3.60 12.27 1.61
CA PRO A 44 -4.61 12.89 2.45
C PRO A 44 -6.04 12.55 1.99
N ALA A 45 -6.28 12.53 0.68
CA ALA A 45 -7.57 12.17 0.10
C ALA A 45 -7.90 10.68 0.32
N ALA A 46 -6.89 9.80 0.26
CA ALA A 46 -7.06 8.37 0.47
C ALA A 46 -7.30 7.98 1.94
N ILE A 47 -6.78 8.75 2.90
CA ILE A 47 -6.92 8.49 4.34
C ILE A 47 -8.15 9.19 4.94
N GLN A 48 -8.79 10.10 4.21
CA GLN A 48 -9.93 10.86 4.70
C GLN A 48 -11.04 9.90 5.19
N HIS A 49 -11.26 9.88 6.50
CA HIS A 49 -12.34 9.13 7.15
C HIS A 49 -13.57 10.03 7.22
N ASP A 50 -14.66 9.57 6.63
CA ASP A 50 -15.94 10.23 6.79
C ASP A 50 -16.50 9.89 8.19
N PRO A 51 -16.93 10.88 9.01
CA PRO A 51 -17.59 10.60 10.28
C PRO A 51 -18.82 9.68 10.16
N MET A 52 -19.46 9.59 8.98
CA MET A 52 -20.55 8.65 8.71
C MET A 52 -20.12 7.18 8.59
N GLU A 53 -18.82 6.87 8.48
CA GLU A 53 -18.32 5.47 8.43
C GLU A 53 -18.54 4.68 9.74
N ARG A 54 -19.04 5.33 10.80
CA ARG A 54 -19.54 4.67 12.02
C ARG A 54 -20.89 3.97 11.84
N GLU A 55 -21.67 4.34 10.82
CA GLU A 55 -22.92 3.67 10.50
C GLU A 55 -22.61 2.44 9.64
N ASP A 56 -22.95 1.23 10.12
CA ASP A 56 -22.63 -0.05 9.45
C ASP A 56 -23.18 -0.17 8.01
N SER A 57 -24.03 0.76 7.56
CA SER A 57 -24.61 0.81 6.22
C SER A 57 -23.96 1.85 5.28
N TYR A 58 -23.06 2.72 5.76
CA TYR A 58 -22.47 3.77 4.94
C TYR A 58 -21.27 3.24 4.15
N VAL A 59 -21.39 3.30 2.81
CA VAL A 59 -20.26 3.09 1.90
C VAL A 59 -19.57 4.44 1.79
N GLY A 60 -18.38 4.58 2.39
CA GLY A 60 -17.61 5.83 2.42
C GLY A 60 -17.44 6.54 1.05
N PRO A 61 -16.91 7.77 1.03
CA PRO A 61 -16.83 8.57 -0.20
C PRO A 61 -16.04 7.84 -1.30
N PRO A 62 -16.60 7.66 -2.51
CA PRO A 62 -15.96 6.91 -3.60
C PRO A 62 -14.67 7.58 -4.09
N SER A 63 -14.52 8.90 -3.91
CA SER A 63 -13.31 9.65 -4.24
C SER A 63 -12.10 9.21 -3.40
N ALA A 64 -12.31 8.90 -2.11
CA ALA A 64 -11.25 8.41 -1.22
C ALA A 64 -10.80 7.00 -1.62
N LEU A 65 -11.75 6.14 -2.03
CA LEU A 65 -11.44 4.81 -2.56
C LEU A 65 -10.61 4.92 -3.85
N VAL A 66 -11.02 5.76 -4.81
CA VAL A 66 -10.28 5.95 -6.06
C VAL A 66 -8.88 6.51 -5.81
N ALA A 67 -8.74 7.53 -4.94
CA ALA A 67 -7.44 8.07 -4.56
C ALA A 67 -6.54 6.98 -3.94
N GLY A 68 -7.11 6.15 -3.05
CA GLY A 68 -6.41 5.01 -2.47
C GLY A 68 -5.97 3.99 -3.52
N LEU A 69 -6.84 3.62 -4.45
CA LEU A 69 -6.50 2.69 -5.53
C LEU A 69 -5.38 3.22 -6.43
N VAL A 70 -5.37 4.52 -6.75
CA VAL A 70 -4.29 5.13 -7.53
C VAL A 70 -2.95 4.98 -6.81
N VAL A 71 -2.89 5.26 -5.51
CA VAL A 71 -1.68 5.06 -4.70
C VAL A 71 -1.26 3.59 -4.70
N LEU A 72 -2.21 2.65 -4.56
CA LEU A 72 -1.93 1.21 -4.57
C LEU A 72 -1.53 0.66 -5.94
N CYS A 73 -1.87 1.31 -7.04
CA CYS A 73 -1.38 0.91 -8.36
C CYS A 73 0.11 1.23 -8.54
N VAL A 74 0.62 2.28 -7.87
CA VAL A 74 2.01 2.76 -8.05
C VAL A 74 2.96 2.32 -6.94
N TRP A 75 2.44 1.82 -5.82
CA TRP A 75 3.24 1.56 -4.61
C TRP A 75 4.36 0.52 -4.75
N MET A 76 4.22 -0.49 -5.63
CA MET A 76 5.28 -1.46 -5.90
C MET A 76 6.18 -1.03 -7.05
N VAL A 77 5.77 -0.04 -7.84
CA VAL A 77 6.50 0.45 -9.00
C VAL A 77 7.48 1.57 -8.62
N SER A 78 7.19 2.30 -7.54
CA SER A 78 8.01 3.40 -7.03
C SER A 78 8.42 3.16 -5.58
N VAL A 79 9.72 3.28 -5.30
CA VAL A 79 10.28 3.12 -3.94
C VAL A 79 9.76 4.23 -3.03
N LEU A 80 9.59 5.43 -3.58
CA LEU A 80 9.04 6.58 -2.85
C LEU A 80 7.53 6.44 -2.56
N ALA A 81 6.79 5.74 -3.42
CA ALA A 81 5.35 5.49 -3.23
C ALA A 81 5.04 4.31 -2.28
N ALA A 82 5.98 3.38 -2.09
CA ALA A 82 5.82 2.21 -1.22
C ALA A 82 5.30 2.53 0.21
N PRO A 83 5.87 3.49 0.97
CA PRO A 83 5.37 3.81 2.30
C PRO A 83 3.94 4.38 2.27
N ALA A 84 3.62 5.21 1.27
CA ALA A 84 2.27 5.75 1.11
C ALA A 84 1.25 4.62 0.84
N GLY A 85 1.60 3.67 -0.04
CA GLY A 85 0.75 2.50 -0.31
C GLY A 85 0.52 1.62 0.90
N ALA A 86 1.54 1.41 1.74
CA ALA A 86 1.38 0.64 2.97
C ALA A 86 0.38 1.30 3.93
N VAL A 87 0.48 2.62 4.12
CA VAL A 87 -0.46 3.39 4.95
C VAL A 87 -1.88 3.30 4.41
N VAL A 88 -2.07 3.44 3.09
CA VAL A 88 -3.37 3.33 2.44
C VAL A 88 -3.97 1.93 2.64
N LEU A 89 -3.20 0.85 2.43
CA LEU A 89 -3.67 -0.52 2.66
C LEU A 89 -4.13 -0.74 4.10
N ILE A 90 -3.34 -0.29 5.08
CA ILE A 90 -3.69 -0.41 6.49
C ILE A 90 -4.96 0.39 6.81
N SER A 91 -5.06 1.61 6.27
CA SER A 91 -6.21 2.51 6.46
C SER A 91 -7.50 1.90 5.90
N ILE A 92 -7.47 1.45 4.64
CA ILE A 92 -8.61 0.80 3.97
C ILE A 92 -8.99 -0.49 4.70
N ALA A 93 -8.02 -1.31 5.09
CA ALA A 93 -8.28 -2.55 5.81
C ALA A 93 -8.88 -2.31 7.21
N ALA A 94 -8.53 -1.21 7.88
CA ALA A 94 -9.12 -0.84 9.16
C ALA A 94 -10.62 -0.51 9.07
N ARG A 95 -11.14 -0.18 7.89
CA ARG A 95 -12.58 0.04 7.66
C ARG A 95 -13.40 -1.24 7.75
N LEU A 96 -12.76 -2.42 7.66
CA LEU A 96 -13.40 -3.73 7.75
C LEU A 96 -14.55 -3.98 6.75
N SER A 97 -14.56 -3.25 5.63
CA SER A 97 -15.57 -3.39 4.59
C SER A 97 -15.00 -4.15 3.40
N ALA A 98 -15.69 -5.22 2.97
CA ALA A 98 -15.30 -5.99 1.79
C ALA A 98 -15.28 -5.14 0.51
N ASN A 99 -16.17 -4.15 0.42
CA ASN A 99 -16.25 -3.23 -0.72
C ASN A 99 -15.01 -2.32 -0.85
N TRP A 100 -14.21 -2.23 0.21
CA TRP A 100 -12.99 -1.43 0.28
C TRP A 100 -11.73 -2.29 0.19
N THR A 101 -11.72 -3.42 0.90
CA THR A 101 -10.55 -4.31 0.95
C THR A 101 -10.34 -5.11 -0.33
N ILE A 102 -11.40 -5.55 -1.01
CA ILE A 102 -11.28 -6.33 -2.26
C ILE A 102 -10.65 -5.48 -3.37
N PRO A 103 -11.15 -4.27 -3.71
CA PRO A 103 -10.52 -3.44 -4.73
C PRO A 103 -9.07 -3.07 -4.39
N ALA A 104 -8.78 -2.80 -3.11
CA ALA A 104 -7.42 -2.49 -2.67
C ALA A 104 -6.46 -3.68 -2.83
N PHE A 105 -6.92 -4.89 -2.53
CA PHE A 105 -6.15 -6.11 -2.77
C PHE A 105 -5.90 -6.32 -4.27
N CYS A 106 -6.93 -6.16 -5.10
CA CYS A 106 -6.80 -6.26 -6.56
C CYS A 106 -5.84 -5.22 -7.14
N ALA A 107 -5.91 -3.96 -6.70
CA ALA A 107 -5.00 -2.90 -7.13
C ALA A 107 -3.55 -3.20 -6.72
N SER A 108 -3.35 -3.70 -5.50
CA SER A 108 -2.04 -4.13 -5.03
C SER A 108 -1.46 -5.27 -5.89
N LEU A 109 -2.26 -6.30 -6.17
CA LEU A 109 -1.84 -7.40 -7.05
C LEU A 109 -1.50 -6.91 -8.45
N LEU A 110 -2.30 -6.01 -9.00
CA LEU A 110 -2.04 -5.42 -10.32
C LEU A 110 -0.71 -4.67 -10.32
N SER A 111 -0.41 -3.89 -9.27
CA SER A 111 0.88 -3.21 -9.11
C SER A 111 2.06 -4.19 -9.08
N ILE A 112 1.93 -5.31 -8.35
CA ILE A 112 2.95 -6.38 -8.31
C ILE A 112 3.15 -6.99 -9.70
N ILE A 113 2.06 -7.30 -10.40
CA ILE A 113 2.12 -7.87 -11.75
C ILE A 113 2.79 -6.90 -12.72
N VAL A 114 2.42 -5.62 -12.69
CA VAL A 114 3.01 -4.57 -13.53
C VAL A 114 4.50 -4.41 -13.24
N PHE A 115 4.89 -4.41 -11.96
CA PHE A 115 6.30 -4.37 -11.59
C PHE A 115 7.08 -5.58 -12.14
N GLN A 116 6.54 -6.78 -11.99
CA GLN A 116 7.15 -7.99 -12.54
C GLN A 116 7.21 -7.96 -14.08
N LEU A 117 6.20 -7.40 -14.76
CA LEU A 117 6.20 -7.25 -16.22
C LEU A 117 7.22 -6.21 -16.68
N ALA A 118 7.34 -5.10 -15.95
CA ALA A 118 8.33 -4.05 -16.23
C ALA A 118 9.77 -4.56 -16.01
N LEU A 119 9.98 -5.44 -15.03
CA LEU A 119 11.26 -6.10 -14.74
C LEU A 119 11.48 -7.41 -15.50
N ALA A 120 10.50 -7.89 -16.28
CA ALA A 120 10.61 -9.13 -17.05
C ALA A 120 11.76 -9.10 -18.07
N GLN A 121 12.38 -7.96 -18.29
CA GLN A 121 13.58 -7.82 -19.11
C GLN A 121 14.90 -8.12 -18.37
N ALA A 122 14.92 -8.39 -17.04
CA ALA A 122 16.16 -8.48 -16.26
C ALA A 122 16.15 -9.39 -15.00
N ASP A 123 15.53 -10.57 -15.02
CA ASP A 123 15.42 -11.55 -13.89
C ASP A 123 14.28 -11.30 -12.89
N ALA A 124 13.03 -11.39 -13.36
CA ALA A 124 11.86 -11.39 -12.48
C ALA A 124 11.82 -12.64 -11.59
N SER A 125 12.28 -12.52 -10.33
CA SER A 125 12.28 -13.64 -9.39
C SER A 125 10.87 -13.94 -8.86
N PRO A 126 10.39 -15.20 -8.90
CA PRO A 126 9.08 -15.56 -8.35
C PRO A 126 9.01 -15.41 -6.82
N LEU A 127 10.16 -15.50 -6.15
CA LEU A 127 10.29 -15.26 -4.72
C LEU A 127 9.95 -13.82 -4.33
N PHE A 128 10.32 -12.84 -5.16
CA PHE A 128 9.97 -11.44 -4.91
C PHE A 128 8.45 -11.23 -5.01
N ALA A 129 7.82 -11.75 -6.06
CA ALA A 129 6.37 -11.67 -6.23
C ALA A 129 5.64 -12.32 -5.03
N LEU A 130 6.08 -13.50 -4.60
CA LEU A 130 5.51 -14.16 -3.42
C LEU A 130 5.70 -13.31 -2.15
N GLY A 131 6.88 -12.73 -1.95
CA GLY A 131 7.16 -11.82 -0.85
C GLY A 131 6.26 -10.58 -0.84
N ALA A 132 6.02 -9.97 -2.01
CA ALA A 132 5.15 -8.81 -2.15
C ALA A 132 3.67 -9.14 -1.89
N VAL A 133 3.20 -10.31 -2.34
CA VAL A 133 1.86 -10.80 -2.03
C VAL A 133 1.71 -11.06 -0.53
N LEU A 134 2.66 -11.74 0.10
CA LEU A 134 2.66 -11.99 1.54
C LEU A 134 2.69 -10.69 2.34
N LEU A 135 3.48 -9.70 1.91
CA LEU A 135 3.49 -8.37 2.50
C LEU A 135 2.11 -7.70 2.42
N THR A 136 1.47 -7.74 1.24
CA THR A 136 0.11 -7.18 1.04
C THR A 136 -0.89 -7.81 2.00
N VAL A 137 -0.90 -9.14 2.10
CA VAL A 137 -1.79 -9.88 3.02
C VAL A 137 -1.51 -9.50 4.47
N THR A 138 -0.24 -9.37 4.85
CA THR A 138 0.16 -8.99 6.21
C THR A 138 -0.32 -7.59 6.58
N LEU A 139 -0.21 -6.63 5.66
CA LEU A 139 -0.68 -5.25 5.86
C LEU A 139 -2.21 -5.18 5.99
N ILE A 140 -2.93 -5.95 5.17
CA ILE A 140 -4.40 -6.07 5.27
C ILE A 140 -4.79 -6.69 6.61
N ALA A 141 -4.11 -7.75 7.05
CA ALA A 141 -4.36 -8.38 8.34
C ALA A 141 -4.11 -7.39 9.50
N MET A 142 -3.00 -6.65 9.46
CA MET A 142 -2.67 -5.66 10.48
C MET A 142 -3.70 -4.52 10.55
N GLY A 143 -4.13 -3.99 9.40
CA GLY A 143 -5.19 -2.99 9.34
C GLY A 143 -6.52 -3.51 9.86
N SER A 144 -6.88 -4.74 9.48
CA SER A 144 -8.12 -5.39 9.93
C SER A 144 -8.12 -5.61 11.46
N ILE A 145 -7.01 -6.10 12.03
CA ILE A 145 -6.88 -6.28 13.49
C ILE A 145 -7.06 -4.94 14.20
N ARG A 146 -6.41 -3.88 13.71
CA ARG A 146 -6.57 -2.52 14.27
C ARG A 146 -8.03 -2.06 14.21
N GLY A 147 -8.71 -2.26 13.08
CA GLY A 147 -10.13 -1.93 12.92
C GLY A 147 -11.03 -2.66 13.92
N VAL A 148 -10.76 -3.96 14.15
CA VAL A 148 -11.53 -4.77 15.11
C VAL A 148 -11.31 -4.29 16.55
N VAL A 149 -10.05 -3.99 16.91
CA VAL A 149 -9.72 -3.50 18.25
C VAL A 149 -10.40 -2.17 18.54
N LEU A 150 -10.39 -1.23 17.58
CA LEU A 150 -11.05 0.07 17.73
C LEU A 150 -12.57 -0.07 17.91
N ARG A 151 -13.24 -0.86 17.05
CA ARG A 151 -14.70 -1.09 17.19
C ARG A 151 -15.06 -1.79 18.52
N ARG A 152 -14.18 -2.65 19.03
CA ARG A 152 -14.37 -3.29 20.36
C ARG A 152 -14.25 -2.28 21.49
N GLN A 153 -13.28 -1.36 21.41
CA GLN A 153 -13.11 -0.28 22.39
C GLN A 153 -14.33 0.65 22.40
N GLU A 154 -14.79 1.08 21.22
CA GLU A 154 -15.98 1.93 21.09
C GLU A 154 -17.24 1.28 21.70
N ARG A 155 -17.46 -0.01 21.44
CA ARG A 155 -18.59 -0.75 22.04
C ARG A 155 -18.48 -0.87 23.57
N ALA A 156 -17.27 -1.10 24.08
CA ALA A 156 -17.04 -1.18 25.52
C ALA A 156 -17.25 0.17 26.23
N ASP A 157 -16.89 1.28 25.58
CA ASP A 157 -17.09 2.62 26.11
C ASP A 157 -18.58 3.02 26.11
N LEU A 158 -19.33 2.65 25.07
CA LEU A 158 -20.80 2.86 25.04
C LEU A 158 -21.52 2.10 26.15
N GLN A 159 -21.12 0.85 26.43
CA GLN A 159 -21.69 0.04 27.51
C GLN A 159 -21.37 0.57 28.92
N ARG A 160 -20.30 1.36 29.09
CA ARG A 160 -19.97 2.01 30.36
C ARG A 160 -20.79 3.29 30.60
N GLN A 161 -21.36 3.88 29.55
CA GLN A 161 -22.13 5.12 29.62
C GLN A 161 -23.65 4.90 29.74
N SER A 162 -24.13 3.67 29.51
CA SER A 162 -25.53 3.24 29.72
C SER A 162 -25.75 2.68 31.12
#